data_AF-A0A924N1K4-F1
#
_entry.id   AF-A0A924N1K4-F1
#
_cell.length_a   1.000
_cell.length_b   1.000
_cell.length_c   1.000
_cell.angle_alpha   90.00
_cell.angle_beta   90.00
_cell.angle_gamma   90.00
#
_symmetry.space_group_name_H-M   'P 1'
#
loop_
_entity.id
_entity.type
_entity.pdbx_description
1 polymer ?
#
loop_
_entity_poly.entity_id
_entity_poly.type
_entity_poly.pdbx_seq_one_letter_code
_entity_poly.pdbx_strand_id
1 'polypeptide(L)'
;MLRPTLATLALAVALMAGPALAQTAPAPVPVAPPAPPYGRSVTLAEAKVAVAAAEAEARKQGWFMVIVVVEPNGALVMSEKMDGAQYGSNDVARRKAETSANFRRPTSYFQEAVKGGTLNAIFTGALAIEGGELLIVDGKILGAIGASGGSGAQDGLIARAGAEAVK
;
A
#
# COMPACT_ATOMS: atom_id res chain seq x y z
N MET A 1 5.10 -6.19 -97.16
CA MET A 1 5.91 -7.33 -96.67
C MET A 1 6.23 -7.08 -95.20
N LEU A 2 5.80 -7.99 -94.30
CA LEU A 2 6.18 -8.16 -92.86
C LEU A 2 5.89 -6.95 -91.92
N ARG A 3 5.30 -7.03 -90.72
CA ARG A 3 4.77 -8.06 -89.81
C ARG A 3 3.95 -7.31 -88.71
N PRO A 4 2.96 -7.93 -88.04
CA PRO A 4 2.20 -7.37 -86.92
C PRO A 4 2.85 -7.68 -85.56
N THR A 5 2.51 -6.96 -84.47
CA THR A 5 2.59 -7.41 -83.05
C THR A 5 2.09 -6.28 -82.11
N LEU A 6 0.88 -6.41 -81.58
CA LEU A 6 0.60 -6.74 -80.17
C LEU A 6 1.10 -5.69 -79.16
N ALA A 7 0.33 -4.61 -79.02
CA ALA A 7 0.43 -3.68 -77.90
C ALA A 7 -0.02 -4.42 -76.62
N THR A 8 0.94 -4.74 -75.77
CA THR A 8 0.70 -5.48 -74.52
C THR A 8 0.52 -4.49 -73.38
N LEU A 9 -0.58 -4.69 -72.66
CA LEU A 9 -1.00 -4.06 -71.42
C LEU A 9 0.11 -4.12 -70.34
N ALA A 10 0.49 -2.98 -69.76
CA ALA A 10 1.27 -2.93 -68.52
C ALA A 10 0.53 -2.05 -67.51
N LEU A 11 -0.29 -2.72 -66.69
CA LEU A 11 -1.01 -2.22 -65.54
C LEU A 11 -0.04 -1.61 -64.53
N ALA A 12 -0.20 -0.31 -64.24
CA ALA A 12 0.56 0.37 -63.20
C ALA A 12 0.12 -0.14 -61.81
N VAL A 13 0.87 -1.08 -61.25
CA VAL A 13 0.77 -1.45 -59.83
C VAL A 13 1.59 -0.42 -59.04
N ALA A 14 0.94 0.66 -58.62
CA ALA A 14 1.50 1.56 -57.62
C ALA A 14 1.47 0.85 -56.26
N LEU A 15 2.63 0.37 -55.80
CA LEU A 15 2.82 -0.12 -54.43
C LEU A 15 2.49 1.02 -53.44
N MET A 16 1.38 0.88 -52.72
CA MET A 16 1.07 1.68 -51.55
C MET A 16 1.99 1.24 -50.40
N ALA A 17 3.17 1.85 -50.28
CA ALA A 17 3.97 1.78 -49.07
C ALA A 17 3.29 2.63 -47.99
N GLY A 18 2.37 2.02 -47.24
CA GLY A 18 1.81 2.64 -46.03
C GLY A 18 2.93 2.86 -44.99
N PRO A 19 2.93 3.97 -44.25
CA PRO A 19 3.94 4.20 -43.23
C PRO A 19 3.84 3.09 -42.19
N ALA A 20 4.94 2.37 -41.99
CA ALA A 20 5.08 1.45 -40.88
C ALA A 20 4.83 2.25 -39.60
N LEU A 21 3.73 1.95 -38.89
CA LEU A 21 3.50 2.47 -37.56
C LEU A 21 4.67 1.97 -36.71
N ALA A 22 5.63 2.86 -36.45
CA ALA A 22 6.74 2.59 -35.55
C ALA A 22 6.12 2.21 -34.21
N GLN A 23 6.21 0.93 -33.85
CA GLN A 23 5.77 0.42 -32.57
C GLN A 23 6.68 1.08 -31.53
N THR A 24 6.16 2.08 -30.82
CA THR A 24 6.88 2.71 -29.73
C THR A 24 7.14 1.64 -28.68
N ALA A 25 8.42 1.42 -28.36
CA ALA A 25 8.79 0.50 -27.29
C ALA A 25 8.05 0.92 -26.00
N PRO A 26 7.50 -0.04 -25.23
CA PRO A 26 6.83 0.29 -23.98
C PRO A 26 7.79 1.06 -23.09
N ALA A 27 7.29 2.14 -22.48
CA ALA A 27 8.08 2.91 -21.54
C ALA A 27 8.60 1.99 -20.41
N PRO A 28 9.86 2.19 -19.96
CA PRO A 28 10.40 1.39 -18.86
C PRO A 28 9.50 1.51 -17.63
N VAL A 29 9.13 0.37 -17.05
CA VAL A 29 8.30 0.33 -15.84
C VAL A 29 9.12 0.94 -14.69
N PRO A 30 8.63 1.99 -14.02
CA PRO A 30 9.32 2.56 -12.87
C PRO A 30 9.52 1.49 -11.78
N VAL A 31 10.77 1.24 -11.39
CA VAL A 31 11.09 0.33 -10.28
C VAL A 31 11.00 1.12 -8.98
N ALA A 32 9.98 0.83 -8.16
CA ALA A 32 9.88 1.42 -6.83
C ALA A 32 11.08 0.98 -5.97
N PRO A 33 11.58 1.83 -5.06
CA PRO A 33 12.64 1.44 -4.13
C PRO A 33 12.24 0.20 -3.32
N PRO A 34 13.19 -0.69 -3.00
CA PRO A 34 12.89 -1.93 -2.29
C PRO A 34 12.30 -1.61 -0.91
N ALA A 35 11.21 -2.30 -0.56
CA ALA A 35 10.61 -2.18 0.77
C ALA A 35 11.63 -2.59 1.86
N PRO A 36 11.61 -1.96 3.04
CA PRO A 36 12.51 -2.34 4.13
C PRO A 36 12.42 -3.83 4.45
N PRO A 37 13.54 -4.52 4.75
CA PRO A 37 13.51 -5.93 5.11
C PRO A 37 12.84 -6.16 6.47
N TYR A 38 12.33 -7.37 6.71
CA TYR A 38 11.92 -7.78 8.05
C TYR A 38 13.13 -7.92 8.98
N GLY A 39 12.94 -7.52 10.24
CA GLY A 39 13.90 -7.69 11.32
C GLY A 39 13.45 -8.75 12.33
N ARG A 40 13.94 -8.61 13.57
CA ARG A 40 13.41 -9.35 14.72
C ARG A 40 11.96 -8.93 15.01
N SER A 41 11.21 -9.72 15.77
CA SER A 41 9.91 -9.29 16.28
C SER A 41 10.03 -8.13 17.26
N VAL A 42 9.03 -7.25 17.23
CA VAL A 42 8.76 -6.26 18.26
C VAL A 42 8.58 -6.95 19.60
N THR A 43 9.22 -6.43 20.64
CA THR A 43 9.06 -6.91 22.00
C THR A 43 7.78 -6.34 22.62
N LEU A 44 7.27 -6.98 23.67
CA LEU A 44 6.13 -6.42 24.43
C LEU A 44 6.44 -5.04 25.01
N ALA A 45 7.70 -4.78 25.40
CA ALA A 45 8.11 -3.48 25.93
C ALA A 45 8.01 -2.38 24.86
N GLU A 46 8.48 -2.65 23.64
CA GLU A 46 8.36 -1.73 22.51
C GLU A 46 6.89 -1.54 22.09
N ALA A 47 6.09 -2.61 22.09
CA ALA A 47 4.67 -2.53 21.80
C ALA A 47 3.94 -1.62 22.80
N LYS A 48 4.26 -1.72 24.10
CA LYS A 48 3.71 -0.82 25.14
C LYS A 48 4.09 0.64 24.91
N VAL A 49 5.33 0.91 24.49
CA VAL A 49 5.77 2.27 24.14
C VAL A 49 4.97 2.81 22.95
N ALA A 50 4.80 2.01 21.90
CA ALA A 50 4.04 2.40 20.71
C ALA A 50 2.57 2.69 21.05
N VAL A 51 1.92 1.79 21.80
CA VAL A 51 0.52 1.95 22.20
C VAL A 51 0.33 3.16 23.10
N ALA A 52 1.18 3.36 24.11
CA ALA A 52 1.07 4.51 25.02
C ALA A 52 1.21 5.86 24.29
N ALA A 53 2.10 5.95 23.30
CA ALA A 53 2.25 7.16 22.49
C ALA A 53 1.04 7.42 21.58
N ALA A 54 0.52 6.37 20.94
CA ALA A 54 -0.70 6.45 20.14
C ALA A 54 -1.91 6.85 21.00
N GLU A 55 -2.08 6.24 22.19
CA GLU A 55 -3.15 6.56 23.13
C GLU A 55 -3.04 8.02 23.61
N ALA A 56 -1.84 8.49 23.95
CA ALA A 56 -1.62 9.86 24.37
C ALA A 56 -2.02 10.87 23.28
N GLU A 57 -1.67 10.61 22.02
CA GLU A 57 -2.11 11.46 20.91
C GLU A 57 -3.62 11.37 20.69
N ALA A 58 -4.23 10.19 20.82
CA ALA A 58 -5.69 10.04 20.71
C ALA A 58 -6.43 10.84 21.80
N ARG A 59 -5.94 10.78 23.05
CA ARG A 59 -6.48 11.57 24.17
C ARG A 59 -6.34 13.07 23.94
N LYS A 60 -5.21 13.53 23.42
CA LYS A 60 -4.98 14.94 23.07
C LYS A 60 -5.97 15.45 22.03
N GLN A 61 -6.33 14.61 21.06
CA GLN A 61 -7.30 14.93 20.01
C GLN A 61 -8.77 14.75 20.44
N GLY A 62 -9.01 14.14 21.61
CA GLY A 62 -10.35 13.81 22.08
C GLY A 62 -11.02 12.69 21.27
N TRP A 63 -10.23 11.76 20.71
CA TRP A 63 -10.73 10.63 19.93
C TRP A 63 -10.62 9.32 20.71
N PHE A 64 -11.60 8.44 20.51
CA PHE A 64 -11.62 7.11 21.12
C PHE A 64 -11.18 6.07 20.10
N MET A 65 -10.06 5.40 20.38
CA MET A 65 -9.40 4.51 19.44
C MET A 65 -9.26 3.08 19.98
N VAL A 66 -9.23 2.13 19.06
CA VAL A 66 -8.56 0.84 19.24
C VAL A 66 -7.18 0.94 18.63
N ILE A 67 -6.16 0.47 19.34
CA ILE A 67 -4.76 0.46 18.91
C ILE A 67 -4.25 -0.98 19.02
N VAL A 68 -3.65 -1.48 17.94
CA VAL A 68 -3.17 -2.87 17.84
C VAL A 68 -1.73 -2.88 17.35
N VAL A 69 -0.87 -3.67 17.99
CA VAL A 69 0.51 -3.93 17.54
C VAL A 69 0.65 -5.41 17.20
N VAL A 70 1.29 -5.67 16.06
CA VAL A 70 1.57 -7.02 15.54
C VAL A 70 3.06 -7.22 15.25
N GLU A 71 3.50 -8.47 15.28
CA GLU A 71 4.81 -8.93 14.79
C GLU A 71 4.95 -8.78 13.26
N PRO A 72 6.15 -8.96 12.67
CA PRO A 72 6.34 -8.88 11.23
C PRO A 72 5.53 -9.90 10.41
N ASN A 73 5.17 -11.03 11.03
CA ASN A 73 4.33 -12.07 10.45
C ASN A 73 2.81 -11.80 10.62
N GLY A 74 2.42 -10.67 11.23
CA GLY A 74 1.04 -10.32 11.52
C GLY A 74 0.46 -10.89 12.82
N ALA A 75 1.22 -11.64 13.61
CA ALA A 75 0.76 -12.18 14.89
C ALA A 75 0.54 -11.06 15.92
N LEU A 76 -0.56 -11.13 16.67
CA LEU A 76 -0.93 -10.14 17.67
C LEU A 76 0.09 -10.12 18.82
N VAL A 77 0.57 -8.92 19.17
CA VAL A 77 1.42 -8.69 20.35
C VAL A 77 0.62 -7.97 21.44
N MET A 78 -0.10 -6.91 21.06
CA MET A 78 -0.87 -6.10 22.01
C MET A 78 -2.09 -5.51 21.30
N SER A 79 -3.21 -5.45 22.02
CA SER A 79 -4.42 -4.75 21.60
C SER A 79 -4.93 -3.94 22.79
N GLU A 80 -5.21 -2.67 22.55
CA GLU A 80 -5.79 -1.76 23.53
C GLU A 80 -7.01 -1.09 22.92
N LYS A 81 -8.11 -1.02 23.69
CA LYS A 81 -9.34 -0.36 23.29
C LYS A 81 -9.68 0.70 24.33
N MET A 82 -9.68 1.96 23.92
CA MET A 82 -10.15 3.05 24.76
C MET A 82 -11.66 2.92 25.02
N ASP A 83 -12.09 3.38 26.19
CA ASP A 83 -13.52 3.50 26.49
C ASP A 83 -14.20 4.43 25.50
N GLY A 84 -15.39 4.07 25.04
CA GLY A 84 -16.13 4.82 24.01
C GLY A 84 -15.69 4.54 22.56
N ALA A 85 -14.63 3.76 22.32
CA ALA A 85 -14.24 3.36 20.97
C ALA A 85 -15.29 2.42 20.34
N GLN A 86 -15.47 2.52 19.02
CA GLN A 86 -16.44 1.73 18.28
C GLN A 86 -16.11 0.22 18.37
N TYR A 87 -17.12 -0.64 18.54
CA TYR A 87 -16.88 -2.09 18.65
C TYR A 87 -16.27 -2.69 17.37
N GLY A 88 -16.66 -2.20 16.20
CA GLY A 88 -16.08 -2.64 14.92
C GLY A 88 -14.60 -2.30 14.76
N SER A 89 -14.09 -1.33 15.52
CA SER A 89 -12.69 -0.91 15.42
C SER A 89 -11.69 -1.96 15.90
N ASN A 90 -12.13 -2.97 16.66
CA ASN A 90 -11.26 -4.07 17.11
C ASN A 90 -10.63 -4.81 15.92
N ASP A 91 -11.48 -5.29 15.01
CA ASP A 91 -11.01 -6.00 13.83
C ASP A 91 -10.38 -5.05 12.80
N VAL A 92 -10.89 -3.82 12.68
CA VAL A 92 -10.35 -2.84 11.72
C VAL A 92 -8.92 -2.45 12.08
N ALA A 93 -8.64 -2.09 13.34
CA ALA A 93 -7.29 -1.74 13.78
C ALA A 93 -6.31 -2.90 13.59
N ARG A 94 -6.72 -4.12 13.97
CA ARG A 94 -5.93 -5.33 13.75
C ARG A 94 -5.60 -5.56 12.28
N ARG A 95 -6.60 -5.50 11.39
CA ARG A 95 -6.40 -5.71 9.95
C ARG A 95 -5.53 -4.64 9.31
N LYS A 96 -5.56 -3.39 9.80
CA LYS A 96 -4.65 -2.33 9.37
C LYS A 96 -3.20 -2.65 9.75
N ALA A 97 -2.97 -3.05 11.00
CA ALA A 97 -1.64 -3.47 11.46
C ALA A 97 -1.12 -4.68 10.65
N GLU A 98 -1.92 -5.73 10.50
CA GLU A 98 -1.60 -6.92 9.70
C GLU A 98 -1.29 -6.56 8.24
N THR A 99 -2.10 -5.68 7.62
CA THR A 99 -1.85 -5.21 6.25
C THR A 99 -0.50 -4.52 6.16
N SER A 100 -0.16 -3.64 7.10
CA SER A 100 1.12 -2.96 7.06
C SER A 100 2.30 -3.91 7.25
N ALA A 101 2.23 -4.83 8.21
CA ALA A 101 3.26 -5.84 8.43
C ALA A 101 3.44 -6.73 7.18
N ASN A 102 2.37 -7.32 6.66
CA ASN A 102 2.42 -8.30 5.58
C ASN A 102 2.90 -7.73 4.25
N PHE A 103 2.60 -6.46 3.97
CA PHE A 103 2.99 -5.82 2.72
C PHE A 103 4.14 -4.83 2.84
N ARG A 104 4.69 -4.64 4.05
CA ARG A 104 5.85 -3.78 4.32
C ARG A 104 5.64 -2.34 3.86
N ARG A 105 4.45 -1.80 4.09
CA ARG A 105 4.08 -0.42 3.75
C ARG A 105 2.88 0.07 4.56
N PRO A 106 2.73 1.39 4.80
CA PRO A 106 1.57 1.92 5.49
C PRO A 106 0.27 1.67 4.71
N THR A 107 -0.86 1.58 5.41
CA THR A 107 -2.15 1.33 4.72
C THR A 107 -2.62 2.51 3.87
N SER A 108 -2.07 3.71 4.10
CA SER A 108 -2.26 4.88 3.24
C SER A 108 -1.83 4.61 1.79
N TYR A 109 -0.76 3.84 1.57
CA TYR A 109 -0.32 3.46 0.22
C TYR A 109 -1.43 2.73 -0.55
N PHE A 110 -2.11 1.78 0.10
CA PHE A 110 -3.20 1.02 -0.52
C PHE A 110 -4.43 1.88 -0.76
N GLN A 111 -4.75 2.75 0.20
CA GLN A 111 -5.84 3.71 0.07
C GLN A 111 -5.65 4.60 -1.17
N GLU A 112 -4.45 5.16 -1.34
CA GLU A 112 -4.13 6.00 -2.51
C GLU A 112 -4.10 5.19 -3.81
N ALA A 113 -3.60 3.95 -3.78
CA ALA A 113 -3.61 3.09 -4.96
C ALA A 113 -5.04 2.74 -5.44
N VAL A 114 -5.97 2.51 -4.50
CA VAL A 114 -7.40 2.30 -4.79
C VAL A 114 -8.03 3.58 -5.34
N LYS A 115 -7.80 4.73 -4.70
CA LYS A 115 -8.30 6.03 -5.19
C LYS A 115 -7.81 6.34 -6.60
N GLY A 116 -6.55 6.01 -6.90
CA GLY A 116 -5.94 6.19 -8.22
C GLY A 116 -6.34 5.13 -9.26
N GLY A 117 -7.16 4.13 -8.91
CA GLY A 117 -7.56 3.06 -9.82
C GLY A 117 -6.42 2.10 -10.21
N THR A 118 -5.29 2.14 -9.50
CA THR A 118 -4.11 1.30 -9.77
C THR A 118 -4.10 0.00 -8.97
N LEU A 119 -5.05 -0.14 -8.03
CA LEU A 119 -5.21 -1.32 -7.20
C LEU A 119 -6.68 -1.70 -7.05
N ASN A 120 -6.96 -2.98 -7.26
CA ASN A 120 -8.22 -3.57 -6.83
C ASN A 120 -8.02 -4.26 -5.47
N ALA A 121 -8.47 -3.60 -4.40
CA ALA A 121 -8.25 -4.07 -3.03
C ALA A 121 -8.84 -5.48 -2.76
N ILE A 122 -9.94 -5.84 -3.44
CA ILE A 122 -10.64 -7.11 -3.24
C ILE A 122 -9.71 -8.31 -3.48
N PHE A 123 -8.85 -8.23 -4.49
CA PHE A 123 -7.97 -9.34 -4.86
C PHE A 123 -6.69 -9.43 -4.03
N THR A 124 -6.36 -8.39 -3.27
CA THR A 124 -5.10 -8.35 -2.51
C THR A 124 -5.21 -8.86 -1.08
N GLY A 125 -6.42 -8.82 -0.50
CA GLY A 125 -6.61 -9.06 0.93
C GLY A 125 -6.13 -7.91 1.83
N ALA A 126 -5.49 -6.87 1.28
CA ALA A 126 -5.07 -5.68 2.02
C ALA A 126 -6.27 -4.83 2.42
N LEU A 127 -6.27 -4.32 3.66
CA LEU A 127 -7.23 -3.32 4.08
C LEU A 127 -6.76 -1.94 3.59
N ALA A 128 -7.35 -1.46 2.50
CA ALA A 128 -7.01 -0.20 1.83
C ALA A 128 -7.62 1.04 2.52
N ILE A 129 -7.45 1.14 3.83
CA ILE A 129 -7.92 2.26 4.66
C ILE A 129 -6.74 2.72 5.53
N GLU A 130 -6.38 3.99 5.47
CA GLU A 130 -5.29 4.57 6.27
C GLU A 130 -5.47 4.31 7.78
N GLY A 131 -4.37 4.10 8.48
CA GLY A 131 -4.33 3.83 9.92
C GLY A 131 -3.46 2.65 10.33
N GLY A 132 -2.74 2.00 9.41
CA GLY A 132 -1.67 1.06 9.71
C GLY A 132 -0.32 1.66 9.33
N GLU A 133 0.67 1.52 10.22
CA GLU A 133 2.02 2.04 10.09
C GLU A 133 3.06 0.99 10.50
N LEU A 134 4.25 1.07 9.92
CA LEU A 134 5.35 0.14 10.22
C LEU A 134 6.10 0.57 11.48
N LEU A 135 6.51 -0.41 12.30
CA LEU A 135 7.49 -0.20 13.35
C LEU A 135 8.87 -0.50 12.76
N ILE A 136 9.69 0.53 12.54
CA ILE A 136 11.01 0.41 11.91
C ILE A 136 12.11 0.84 12.88
N VAL A 137 13.06 -0.06 13.13
CA VAL A 137 14.28 0.20 13.90
C VAL A 137 15.48 -0.29 13.10
N ASP A 138 16.55 0.51 13.03
CA ASP A 138 17.75 0.23 12.23
C ASP A 138 17.45 -0.16 10.77
N GLY A 139 16.44 0.48 10.17
CA GLY A 139 16.00 0.22 8.79
C GLY A 139 15.32 -1.14 8.58
N LYS A 140 14.97 -1.87 9.65
CA LYS A 140 14.28 -3.16 9.60
C LYS A 140 12.90 -3.07 10.24
N ILE A 141 11.95 -3.82 9.68
CA ILE A 141 10.57 -3.87 10.19
C ILE A 141 10.51 -4.84 11.37
N LEU A 142 10.17 -4.32 12.54
CA LEU A 142 9.94 -5.09 13.78
C LEU A 142 8.49 -5.56 13.92
N GLY A 143 7.58 -4.93 13.17
CA GLY A 143 6.16 -5.18 13.26
C GLY A 143 5.37 -4.03 12.64
N ALA A 144 4.12 -3.92 13.03
CA ALA A 144 3.27 -2.81 12.63
C ALA A 144 2.31 -2.44 13.76
N ILE A 145 1.86 -1.18 13.71
CA ILE A 145 0.80 -0.64 14.56
C ILE A 145 -0.39 -0.27 13.68
N GLY A 146 -1.59 -0.51 14.18
CA GLY A 146 -2.85 -0.13 13.55
C GLY A 146 -3.75 0.59 14.53
N ALA A 147 -4.39 1.67 14.09
CA ALA A 147 -5.38 2.41 14.87
C ALA A 147 -6.74 2.45 14.14
N SER A 148 -7.82 2.45 14.90
CA SER A 148 -9.17 2.65 14.38
C SER A 148 -10.12 3.26 15.41
N GLY A 149 -10.88 4.26 14.98
CA GLY A 149 -11.96 4.87 15.76
C GLY A 149 -12.51 6.16 15.15
N GLY A 150 -11.77 6.76 14.20
CA GLY A 150 -12.20 7.90 13.41
C GLY A 150 -12.17 7.63 11.91
N SER A 151 -11.90 8.69 11.15
CA SER A 151 -11.58 8.61 9.71
C SER A 151 -10.18 8.02 9.48
N GLY A 152 -9.90 7.54 8.27
CA GLY A 152 -8.59 6.99 7.92
C GLY A 152 -7.42 7.94 8.20
N ALA A 153 -7.58 9.24 7.95
CA ALA A 153 -6.55 10.24 8.23
C ALA A 153 -6.31 10.43 9.75
N GLN A 154 -7.37 10.38 10.57
CA GLN A 154 -7.26 10.44 12.02
C GLN A 154 -6.58 9.18 12.55
N ASP A 155 -7.01 8.02 12.08
CA ASP A 155 -6.41 6.73 12.41
C ASP A 155 -4.92 6.69 12.03
N GLY A 156 -4.56 7.21 10.85
CA GLY A 156 -3.17 7.34 10.39
C GLY A 156 -2.32 8.21 11.29
N LEU A 157 -2.84 9.35 11.74
CA LEU A 157 -2.16 10.25 12.67
C LEU A 157 -1.84 9.53 13.98
N ILE A 158 -2.81 8.80 14.55
CA ILE A 158 -2.62 8.05 15.79
C ILE A 158 -1.62 6.91 15.63
N ALA A 159 -1.71 6.14 14.54
CA ALA A 159 -0.78 5.05 14.27
C ALA A 159 0.66 5.55 14.07
N ARG A 160 0.86 6.69 13.38
CA ARG A 160 2.18 7.30 13.20
C ARG A 160 2.79 7.76 14.52
N ALA A 161 2.01 8.40 15.39
CA ALA A 161 2.48 8.82 16.72
C ALA A 161 3.02 7.63 17.54
N GLY A 162 2.34 6.47 17.46
CA GLY A 162 2.84 5.24 18.09
C GLY A 162 4.08 4.65 17.41
N ALA A 163 4.11 4.65 16.08
CA ALA A 163 5.24 4.11 15.31
C ALA A 163 6.55 4.89 15.56
N GLU A 164 6.48 6.22 15.59
CA GLU A 164 7.63 7.11 15.79
C GLU A 164 8.21 7.06 17.21
N ALA A 165 7.46 6.53 18.17
CA ALA A 165 7.90 6.38 19.56
C ALA A 165 8.84 5.18 19.78
N VAL A 166 8.88 4.22 18.84
CA VAL A 166 9.75 3.04 18.91
C VAL A 166 11.11 3.37 18.27
N LYS A 167 12.21 3.06 18.98
CA LYS A 167 13.58 3.39 18.58
C LYS A 167 14.51 2.20 18.70
#